data_AF-A0A419N5X8-F1
#
_entry.id   AF-A0A419N5X8-F1
#
_cell.length_a   1.000
_cell.length_b   1.000
_cell.length_c   1.000
_cell.angle_alpha   90.00
_cell.angle_beta   90.00
_cell.angle_gamma   90.00
#
_symmetry.space_group_name_H-M   'P 1'
#
loop_
_entity.id
_entity.type
_entity.pdbx_description
1 polymer ?
#
loop_
_entity_poly.entity_id
_entity_poly.type
_entity_poly.pdbx_seq_one_letter_code
_entity_poly.pdbx_strand_id
1 'polypeptide(L)' 'MAKKLTLRQQEKLFRERQRQNFQASSALDGLEVEVVSLDNEKIVQRLAELRGHYER' A
#
# COMPACT_ATOMS: atom_id res chain seq x y z
N MET A 1 -4.46 -27.55 15.68
CA MET A 1 -5.45 -26.46 15.57
C MET A 1 -4.71 -25.15 15.35
N ALA A 2 -4.82 -24.53 14.18
CA ALA A 2 -4.19 -23.24 13.93
C ALA A 2 -4.83 -22.17 14.83
N LYS A 3 -4.05 -21.54 15.71
CA LYS A 3 -4.54 -20.51 16.64
C LYS A 3 -4.95 -19.29 15.82
N LYS A 4 -6.21 -18.87 15.95
CA LYS A 4 -6.76 -17.72 15.22
C LYS A 4 -5.96 -16.46 15.57
N LEU A 5 -5.51 -15.71 14.56
CA LEU A 5 -4.79 -14.45 14.76
C LEU A 5 -5.70 -13.45 15.45
N THR A 6 -5.15 -12.71 16.42
CA THR A 6 -5.85 -11.57 17.02
C THR A 6 -6.01 -10.45 16.01
N LEU A 7 -6.97 -9.54 16.24
CA LEU A 7 -7.19 -8.39 15.36
C LEU A 7 -5.92 -7.56 15.16
N ARG A 8 -5.16 -7.31 16.24
CA ARG A 8 -3.88 -6.59 16.18
C ARG A 8 -2.84 -7.30 15.31
N GLN A 9 -2.80 -8.63 15.36
CA GLN A 9 -1.87 -9.42 14.53
C GLN A 9 -2.26 -9.37 13.05
N GLN A 10 -3.56 -9.38 12.75
CA GLN A 10 -4.07 -9.24 11.38
C GLN A 10 -3.77 -7.84 10.82
N GLU A 11 -4.00 -6.78 11.60
CA GLU A 11 -3.67 -5.40 11.20
C GLU A 11 -2.17 -5.23 10.93
N LYS A 12 -1.32 -5.78 11.79
CA LYS A 12 0.13 -5.74 11.59
C LYS A 12 0.52 -6.45 10.28
N LEU A 13 0.02 -7.67 10.07
CA LEU A 13 0.30 -8.45 8.86
C LEU A 13 -0.18 -7.74 7.59
N PHE A 14 -1.36 -7.10 7.65
CA PHE A 14 -1.87 -6.30 6.55
C PHE A 14 -0.93 -5.14 6.23
N ARG A 15 -0.52 -4.35 7.25
CA ARG A 15 0.39 -3.21 7.05
C ARG A 15 1.73 -3.61 6.45
N GLU A 16 2.26 -4.77 6.82
CA GLU A 16 3.52 -5.31 6.30
C GLU A 16 3.41 -5.72 4.83
N ARG A 17 2.27 -6.28 4.41
CA ARG A 17 2.12 -6.89 3.07
C ARG A 17 1.37 -6.04 2.05
N GLN A 18 0.56 -5.07 2.48
CA GLN A 18 -0.34 -4.32 1.61
C GLN A 18 0.33 -3.73 0.37
N ARG A 19 1.59 -3.28 0.47
CA ARG A 19 2.31 -2.62 -0.64
C ARG A 19 2.81 -3.62 -1.67
N GLN A 20 3.37 -4.74 -1.21
CA GLN A 20 3.79 -5.84 -2.07
C GLN A 20 2.58 -6.49 -2.75
N ASN A 21 1.49 -6.67 -2.00
CA ASN A 21 0.23 -7.18 -2.55
C ASN A 21 -0.33 -6.24 -3.62
N PHE A 22 -0.27 -4.93 -3.42
CA PHE A 22 -0.70 -3.96 -4.42
C PHE A 22 0.14 -4.06 -5.69
N GLN A 23 1.48 -4.08 -5.59
CA GLN A 23 2.36 -4.27 -6.74
C GLN A 23 2.05 -5.57 -7.50
N ALA A 24 1.96 -6.69 -6.78
CA ALA A 24 1.67 -7.98 -7.38
C ALA A 24 0.29 -7.99 -8.06
N SER A 25 -0.71 -7.34 -7.44
CA SER A 25 -2.04 -7.18 -8.04
C SER A 25 -1.99 -6.35 -9.30
N SER A 26 -1.28 -5.21 -9.29
CA SER A 26 -1.11 -4.36 -10.48
C SER A 26 -0.41 -5.10 -11.62
N ALA A 27 0.56 -5.97 -11.31
CA ALA A 27 1.23 -6.80 -12.31
C ALA A 27 0.28 -7.80 -12.99
N LEU A 28 -0.75 -8.29 -12.29
CA LEU A 28 -1.79 -9.13 -12.91
C LEU A 28 -2.60 -8.37 -13.96
N ASP A 29 -2.73 -7.06 -13.81
CA ASP A 29 -3.38 -6.16 -14.77
C ASP A 29 -2.40 -5.66 -15.86
N GLY A 30 -1.16 -6.17 -15.88
CA GLY A 30 -0.12 -5.76 -16.83
C GLY A 30 0.51 -4.39 -16.53
N LEU A 31 0.29 -3.84 -15.33
CA LEU A 31 0.87 -2.57 -14.90
C LEU A 31 2.17 -2.81 -14.13
N GLU A 32 3.26 -2.18 -14.60
CA GLU A 32 4.52 -2.10 -13.85
C GLU A 32 4.47 -0.91 -12.90
N VAL A 33 4.31 -1.18 -11.60
CA VAL A 33 4.24 -0.17 -10.55
C VAL A 33 5.37 -0.39 -9.56
N GLU A 34 6.08 0.69 -9.22
CA GLU A 34 7.13 0.64 -8.20
C GLU A 34 6.55 0.51 -6.78
N VAL A 35 7.24 -0.23 -5.92
CA VAL A 35 6.84 -0.35 -4.51
C VAL A 35 7.09 0.97 -3.80
N VAL A 36 6.00 1.60 -3.35
CA VAL A 36 6.07 2.82 -2.54
C VAL A 36 6.67 2.50 -1.16
N SER A 37 7.83 3.07 -0.85
CA SER A 37 8.50 2.90 0.45
C SER A 37 8.15 3.98 1.48
N LEU A 38 7.38 4.99 1.09
CA LEU A 38 7.03 6.14 1.93
C LEU A 38 6.28 5.74 3.21
N ASP A 39 6.51 6.51 4.28
CA ASP A 39 5.71 6.45 5.49
C ASP A 39 4.29 6.98 5.25
N ASN A 40 3.31 6.55 6.04
CA ASN A 40 1.90 6.91 5.82
C ASN A 40 1.67 8.43 5.80
N GLU A 41 2.37 9.19 6.64
CA GLU A 41 2.26 10.66 6.68
C GLU A 41 2.77 11.29 5.38
N LYS A 42 3.89 10.78 4.86
CA LYS A 42 4.50 11.24 3.60
C LYS A 42 3.65 10.87 2.39
N ILE A 43 2.91 9.76 2.44
CA ILE A 43 1.97 9.37 1.37
C ILE A 43 0.88 10.43 1.21
N VAL A 44 0.29 10.93 2.30
CA VAL A 44 -0.78 11.94 2.24
C VAL A 44 -0.28 13.22 1.58
N GLN A 45 0.91 13.69 1.99
CA GLN A 45 1.54 14.85 1.38
C GLN A 45 1.82 14.63 -0.11
N ARG A 46 2.38 13.48 -0.47
CA ARG A 46 2.70 13.15 -1.87
C ARG A 46 1.45 13.10 -2.74
N LEU A 47 0.34 12.56 -2.24
CA LEU A 47 -0.94 12.54 -2.96
C LEU A 47 -1.53 13.95 -3.14
N ALA A 48 -1.33 14.85 -2.18
CA ALA A 48 -1.75 16.24 -2.33
C ALA A 48 -0.96 16.97 -3.43
N GLU A 49 0.36 16.78 -3.46
CA GLU A 49 1.25 17.32 -4.50
C GLU A 49 0.87 16.80 -5.90
N LEU A 50 0.65 15.50 -6.04
CA LEU A 50 0.29 14.88 -7.32
C LEU A 50 -1.05 15.39 -7.83
N ARG A 51 -2.07 15.50 -6.95
CA ARG A 51 -3.36 16.10 -7.33
C ARG A 51 -3.19 17.53 -7.83
N GLY A 52 -2.47 18.36 -7.08
CA GLY A 52 -2.21 19.75 -7.49
C GLY A 52 -1.39 19.91 -8.78
N HIS A 53 -0.67 18.86 -9.21
CA HIS A 53 0.08 18.83 -10.46
C HIS A 53 -0.77 18.40 -11.66
N TYR A 54 -1.60 17.36 -11.49
CA TYR A 54 -2.35 16.74 -12.60
C TYR A 54 -3.79 17.23 -12.76
N GLU A 55 -4.39 17.87 -11.73
CA GLU A 55 -5.76 18.41 -11.79
C GLU A 55 -5.82 19.85 -12.32
N ARG A 56 -4.71 20.39 -12.83
CA ARG A 56 -4.66 21.73 -13.47
C ARG A 56 -4.96 21.68 -14.96
#